data_AF-A0A2V8E3A4-F1
#
_entry.id   AF-A0A2V8E3A4-F1
#
_cell.length_a   1.000
_cell.length_b   1.000
_cell.length_c   1.000
_cell.angle_alpha   90.00
_cell.angle_beta   90.00
_cell.angle_gamma   90.00
#
_symmetry.space_group_name_H-M   'P 1'
#
loop_
_entity.id
_entity.type
_entity.pdbx_description
1 polymer ?
#
loop_
_entity_poly.entity_id
_entity_poly.type
_entity_poly.pdbx_seq_one_letter_code
_entity_poly.pdbx_strand_id
1 'polypeptide(L)' 'MLSPLLVQFSAMAEPKVIPRQEHTLSRRDIDPDALKVLYRLRQHDHIAYLVGGSVRDLLLGRRPKDFDIGTSAHPY' A
#
# COMPACT_ATOMS: atom_id res chain seq x y z
N MET A 1 -6.52 -28.81 33.83
CA MET A 1 -7.11 -28.30 32.58
C MET A 1 -6.30 -27.07 32.17
N LEU A 2 -5.59 -27.14 31.05
CA LEU A 2 -4.69 -26.08 30.57
C LEU A 2 -5.52 -24.89 30.09
N SER A 3 -5.33 -23.71 30.71
CA SER A 3 -5.84 -22.43 30.19
C SER A 3 -5.18 -22.14 28.85
N PRO A 4 -5.92 -21.80 27.78
CA PRO A 4 -5.29 -21.31 26.57
C PRO A 4 -4.73 -19.92 26.85
N LEU A 5 -3.44 -19.72 26.54
CA LEU A 5 -2.82 -18.41 26.46
C LEU A 5 -3.64 -17.54 25.51
N LEU A 6 -4.42 -16.63 26.07
CA LEU A 6 -4.96 -15.48 25.36
C LEU A 6 -3.78 -14.61 24.95
N VAL A 7 -3.27 -14.84 23.74
CA VAL A 7 -2.53 -13.82 23.00
C VAL A 7 -3.52 -12.67 22.81
N GLN A 8 -3.45 -11.69 23.70
CA GLN A 8 -4.14 -10.42 23.54
C GLN A 8 -3.54 -9.78 22.28
N PHE A 9 -4.21 -9.95 21.15
CA PHE A 9 -4.02 -9.07 20.01
C PHE A 9 -4.37 -7.67 20.50
N SER A 10 -3.34 -6.88 20.81
CA SER A 10 -3.48 -5.46 21.11
C SER A 10 -4.34 -4.85 20.00
N ALA A 11 -5.43 -4.17 20.37
CA ALA A 11 -6.31 -3.51 19.42
C ALA A 11 -5.44 -2.63 18.50
N MET A 12 -5.36 -3.01 17.22
CA MET A 12 -4.53 -2.27 16.28
C MET A 12 -5.05 -0.84 16.22
N ALA A 13 -4.18 0.13 16.53
CA ALA A 13 -4.51 1.54 16.42
C ALA A 13 -5.05 1.84 15.02
N GLU A 14 -6.06 2.71 14.93
CA GLU A 14 -6.63 3.10 13.64
C GLU A 14 -5.55 3.72 12.75
N PRO A 15 -5.53 3.38 11.45
CA PRO A 15 -4.54 3.93 10.54
C PRO A 15 -4.75 5.42 10.36
N LYS A 16 -3.69 6.21 10.54
CA LYS A 16 -3.70 7.63 10.20
C LYS A 16 -3.73 7.80 8.68
N VAL A 17 -4.79 8.39 8.16
CA VAL A 17 -4.91 8.75 6.73
C VAL A 17 -4.34 10.15 6.52
N ILE A 18 -3.32 10.28 5.67
CA ILE A 18 -2.72 11.56 5.29
C ILE A 18 -3.35 12.00 3.95
N PRO A 19 -4.10 13.12 3.89
CA PRO A 19 -4.71 13.62 2.66
C PRO A 19 -3.69 13.92 1.56
N ARG A 20 -4.15 13.94 0.31
CA ARG A 20 -3.31 14.19 -0.88
C ARG A 20 -2.46 15.46 -0.78
N GLN A 21 -2.99 16.52 -0.18
CA GLN A 21 -2.30 17.81 -0.07
C GLN A 21 -1.20 17.82 1.00
N GLU A 22 -1.21 16.84 1.91
CA GLU A 22 -0.31 16.76 3.06
C GLU A 22 0.88 15.83 2.85
N HIS A 23 1.08 15.34 1.62
CA HIS A 23 2.23 14.51 1.28
C HIS A 23 2.80 14.81 -0.11
N THR A 24 4.10 14.55 -0.28
CA THR A 24 4.87 14.86 -1.49
C THR A 24 4.68 13.86 -2.63
N LEU A 25 4.09 12.69 -2.36
CA LEU A 25 3.87 11.64 -3.38
C LEU A 25 3.11 12.19 -4.59
N SER A 26 3.74 12.10 -5.76
CA SER A 26 3.17 12.50 -7.03
C SER A 26 3.10 11.30 -7.97
N ARG A 27 2.02 11.20 -8.75
CA ARG A 27 1.88 10.18 -9.79
C ARG A 27 2.93 10.31 -10.90
N ARG A 28 3.53 11.49 -11.06
CA ARG A 28 4.56 11.75 -12.07
C ARG A 28 5.85 10.97 -11.79
N ASP A 29 6.08 10.59 -10.54
CA ASP A 29 7.29 9.90 -10.10
C ASP A 29 7.08 8.38 -9.99
N ILE A 30 5.88 7.89 -10.36
CA ILE A 30 5.53 6.47 -10.38
C ILE A 30 5.73 5.94 -11.79
N ASP A 31 6.31 4.74 -11.90
CA ASP A 31 6.45 4.06 -13.17
C ASP A 31 5.07 3.93 -13.90
N PRO A 32 4.98 4.30 -15.18
CA PRO A 32 3.72 4.23 -15.94
C PRO A 32 3.08 2.83 -15.98
N ASP A 33 3.88 1.77 -15.99
CA ASP A 33 3.36 0.39 -16.00
C ASP A 33 2.80 0.01 -14.64
N ALA A 34 3.40 0.47 -13.54
CA ALA A 34 2.84 0.30 -12.20
C ALA A 34 1.50 1.05 -12.06
N LEU A 35 1.40 2.27 -12.58
CA LEU A 35 0.13 3.01 -12.63
C LEU A 35 -0.93 2.27 -13.44
N LYS A 36 -0.54 1.69 -14.58
CA LYS A 36 -1.45 0.92 -15.44
C LYS A 36 -2.01 -0.31 -14.71
N VAL A 37 -1.20 -1.02 -13.94
CA VAL A 37 -1.65 -2.16 -13.12
C VAL A 37 -2.62 -1.69 -12.04
N LEU A 38 -2.29 -0.61 -11.30
CA LEU A 38 -3.19 -0.04 -10.29
C LEU A 38 -4.55 0.35 -10.87
N TYR A 39 -4.57 1.00 -12.04
CA TYR A 39 -5.81 1.39 -12.70
C TYR A 39 -6.63 0.18 -13.13
N ARG A 40 -6.00 -0.84 -13.72
CA ARG A 40 -6.71 -2.07 -14.11
C ARG A 40 -7.34 -2.77 -12.91
N LEU A 41 -6.59 -2.95 -11.82
CA LEU A 41 -7.13 -3.57 -10.61
C LEU A 41 -8.33 -2.79 -10.06
N ARG A 42 -8.23 -1.46 -10.00
CA ARG A 42 -9.35 -0.62 -9.54
C ARG A 42 -10.54 -0.60 -10.49
N GLN A 43 -10.31 -0.69 -11.79
CA GLN A 43 -11.36 -0.80 -12.81
C GLN A 43 -12.16 -2.12 -12.70
N HIS A 44 -11.57 -3.14 -12.07
CA HIS A 44 -12.22 -4.41 -11.74
C HIS A 44 -12.65 -4.48 -10.26
N ASP A 45 -12.90 -3.33 -9.63
CA ASP A 45 -13.41 -3.21 -8.27
C ASP A 45 -12.52 -3.85 -7.18
N HIS A 46 -11.24 -4.06 -7.47
CA HIS A 46 -10.26 -4.48 -6.47
C HIS A 46 -9.63 -3.27 -5.78
N ILE A 47 -9.37 -3.43 -4.47
CA ILE A 47 -8.52 -2.51 -3.73
C ILE A 47 -7.09 -2.71 -4.23
N ALA A 48 -6.41 -1.61 -4.56
CA ALA A 48 -5.01 -1.66 -4.99
C ALA A 48 -4.24 -0.41 -4.54
N TYR A 49 -3.05 -0.64 -3.98
CA TYR A 49 -2.16 0.39 -3.45
C TYR A 49 -0.70 0.11 -3.82
N LEU A 50 0.08 1.17 -4.03
CA LEU A 50 1.53 1.06 -3.89
C LEU A 50 1.87 0.77 -2.43
N VAL A 51 2.85 -0.08 -2.21
CA VAL A 51 3.29 -0.47 -0.88
C VAL A 51 4.82 -0.50 -0.78
N GLY A 52 5.32 -0.73 0.43
CA GLY A 52 6.71 -1.11 0.66
C GLY A 52 7.72 -0.01 0.35
N GLY A 53 8.86 -0.43 -0.20
CA GLY A 53 10.03 0.42 -0.42
C GLY A 53 9.76 1.58 -1.38
N SER A 54 8.92 1.35 -2.40
CA SER A 54 8.57 2.38 -3.39
C SER A 54 7.93 3.62 -2.75
N VAL A 55 6.99 3.41 -1.83
CA VAL A 55 6.30 4.50 -1.12
C VAL A 55 7.28 5.26 -0.21
N ARG A 56 8.12 4.54 0.54
CA ARG A 56 9.16 5.14 1.38
C ARG A 56 10.12 6.00 0.56
N ASP A 57 10.62 5.46 -0.55
CA ASP A 57 11.64 6.11 -1.35
C ASP A 57 11.08 7.37 -2.01
N LEU A 58 9.85 7.31 -2.55
CA LEU A 58 9.17 8.50 -3.07
C LEU A 58 8.93 9.58 -2.02
N LEU A 59 8.52 9.20 -0.80
CA LEU A 59 8.35 10.16 0.32
C LEU A 59 9.68 10.84 0.70
N LEU A 60 10.80 10.13 0.55
CA LEU A 60 12.16 10.66 0.78
C LEU A 60 12.74 11.39 -0.45
N GLY A 61 11.99 11.56 -1.53
CA GLY A 61 12.48 12.17 -2.78
C GLY A 61 13.54 11.34 -3.50
N ARG A 62 13.57 10.03 -3.28
CA ARG A 62 14.49 9.08 -3.91
C ARG A 62 13.77 8.34 -5.04
N ARG A 63 14.54 7.87 -6.03
CA ARG A 63 14.01 7.02 -7.10
C ARG A 63 13.81 5.58 -6.57
N PRO A 64 12.59 5.02 -6.63
CA PRO A 64 12.36 3.61 -6.32
C PRO A 64 13.14 2.69 -7.27
N LYS A 65 13.59 1.53 -6.75
CA LYS A 65 14.18 0.47 -7.59
C LYS A 65 13.11 -0.38 -8.26
N ASP A 66 12.07 -0.72 -7.49
CA ASP A 66 10.94 -1.55 -7.88
C ASP A 66 9.65 -0.90 -7.37
N PHE A 67 8.52 -1.23 -8.00
CA PHE A 67 7.18 -0.81 -7.57
C PHE A 67 6.34 -2.01 -7.18
N ASP A 68 6.09 -2.16 -5.89
CA ASP A 68 5.25 -3.23 -5.34
C ASP A 68 3.79 -2.77 -5.21
N ILE A 69 2.85 -3.66 -5.59
CA ILE A 69 1.42 -3.42 -5.50
C ILE A 69 0.77 -4.44 -4.56
N GLY A 70 0.14 -3.94 -3.50
CA GLY A 70 -0.77 -4.72 -2.67
C GLY A 70 -2.18 -4.65 -3.24
N THR A 71 -2.86 -5.78 -3.34
CA THR A 71 -4.22 -5.86 -3.92
C THR A 71 -5.14 -6.81 -3.14
N SER A 72 -6.44 -6.56 -3.19
CA SER A 72 -7.46 -7.49 -2.70
C SER A 72 -7.86 -8.55 -3.73
N ALA A 73 -7.36 -8.45 -4.97
CA ALA A 73 -7.57 -9.47 -5.99
C ALA A 73 -6.96 -10.80 -5.55
N HIS A 74 -7.69 -11.90 -5.74
CA HIS A 74 -7.19 -13.23 -5.42
C HIS A 74 -6.37 -13.79 -6.60
N PRO A 75 -5.18 -14.36 -6.36
CA PRO A 75 -4.49 -15.16 -7.37
C PRO A 75 -5.33 -16.39 -7.75
N TYR A 76 -5.21 -16.85 -9.00
CA TYR A 76 -5.83 -18.08 -9.50
C TYR A 76 -4.78 -19.14 -9.84
#